data_AF-A0A3B8LFN9-F1
#
_entry.id   AF-A0A3B8LFN9-F1
#
_cell.length_a   1.000
_cell.length_b   1.000
_cell.length_c   1.000
_cell.angle_alpha   90.00
_cell.angle_beta   90.00
_cell.angle_gamma   90.00
#
_symmetry.space_group_name_H-M   'P 1'
#
loop_
_entity.id
_entity.type
_entity.pdbx_description
1 polymer ?
#
loop_
_entity_poly.entity_id
_entity_poly.type
_entity_poly.pdbx_seq_one_letter_code
_entity_poly.pdbx_strand_id
1 'polypeptide(L)'
;MFFERLSVSPETPFTEEFQAGFTPEQLPATNLKTLAPLVFSCFQQAPPIEDPLLIRYEWQQDKSLLGVDAFPHSEAWLKIQINQTMPFWLGKRPARFVPHNEKWKCRFCPFRGQCSFAQR
;
A
#
# COMPACT_ATOMS: atom_id res chain seq x y z
N MET A 1 -2.84 6.21 -18.26
CA MET A 1 -3.85 5.74 -17.29
C MET A 1 -3.48 5.87 -15.81
N PHE A 2 -2.31 5.43 -15.30
CA PHE A 2 -1.95 5.62 -13.88
C PHE A 2 -1.55 7.07 -13.53
N PHE A 3 -0.55 7.61 -14.23
CA PHE A 3 -0.05 8.96 -13.97
C PHE A 3 -1.08 10.06 -14.25
N GLU A 4 -1.89 9.90 -15.30
CA GLU A 4 -3.02 10.81 -15.62
C GLU A 4 -4.05 10.87 -14.48
N ARG A 5 -4.37 9.73 -13.85
CA ARG A 5 -5.34 9.66 -12.74
C ARG A 5 -4.84 10.41 -11.51
N LEU A 6 -3.54 10.39 -11.26
CA LEU A 6 -2.92 11.10 -10.15
C LEU A 6 -2.55 12.54 -10.52
N SER A 7 -2.84 12.98 -11.74
CA SER A 7 -2.43 14.28 -12.28
C SER A 7 -0.91 14.52 -12.15
N VAL A 8 -0.13 13.44 -12.32
CA VAL A 8 1.33 13.47 -12.26
C VAL A 8 1.89 13.43 -13.67
N SER A 9 2.89 14.27 -13.96
CA SER A 9 3.59 14.31 -15.24
C SER A 9 4.80 13.37 -15.22
N PRO A 10 4.73 12.17 -15.84
CA PRO A 10 5.76 11.15 -15.65
C PRO A 10 7.04 11.42 -16.42
N GLU A 11 6.99 12.29 -17.42
CA GLU A 11 8.14 12.69 -18.25
C GLU A 11 8.97 13.80 -17.58
N THR A 12 8.39 14.49 -16.59
CA THR A 12 9.07 15.58 -15.88
C THR A 12 10.31 15.03 -15.19
N PRO A 13 11.51 15.60 -15.47
CA PRO A 13 12.74 15.20 -14.79
C PRO A 13 12.63 15.37 -13.28
N PHE A 14 13.28 14.48 -12.52
CA PHE A 14 13.46 14.69 -11.10
C PHE A 14 14.25 15.97 -10.82
N THR A 15 13.96 16.60 -9.68
CA THR A 15 14.69 17.80 -9.25
C THR A 15 16.12 17.44 -8.87
N GLU A 16 17.04 18.40 -9.00
CA GLU A 16 18.43 18.25 -8.55
C GLU A 16 18.49 17.91 -7.06
N GLU A 17 17.64 18.53 -6.24
CA GLU A 17 17.51 18.23 -4.81
C GLU A 17 17.16 16.76 -4.54
N PHE A 18 16.22 16.19 -5.30
CA PHE A 18 15.86 14.79 -5.17
C PHE A 18 17.01 13.87 -5.61
N GLN A 19 17.67 14.20 -6.72
CA GLN A 19 18.78 13.42 -7.26
C GLN A 19 20.02 13.45 -6.37
N ALA A 20 20.27 14.55 -5.65
CA ALA A 20 21.41 14.71 -4.76
C ALA A 20 21.47 13.69 -3.62
N GLY A 21 20.34 13.03 -3.30
CA GLY A 21 20.27 11.99 -2.28
C GLY A 21 20.75 10.60 -2.75
N PHE A 22 21.09 10.43 -4.04
CA PHE A 22 21.38 9.11 -4.63
C PHE A 22 22.64 9.15 -5.49
N THR A 23 23.39 8.04 -5.53
CA THR A 23 24.40 7.84 -6.58
C THR A 23 23.72 7.46 -7.90
N PRO A 24 24.38 7.66 -9.07
CA PRO A 24 23.86 7.19 -10.35
C PRO A 24 23.58 5.67 -10.39
N GLU A 25 24.30 4.85 -9.61
CA GLU A 25 23.98 3.42 -9.49
C GLU A 25 22.72 3.16 -8.66
N GLN A 26 22.46 3.99 -7.63
CA GLN A 26 21.30 3.87 -6.75
C GLN A 26 20.00 4.33 -7.43
N LEU A 27 20.08 5.32 -8.32
CA LEU A 27 18.93 5.83 -9.06
C LEU A 27 19.28 6.04 -10.54
N PRO A 28 19.21 4.98 -11.37
CA PRO A 28 19.48 5.08 -12.81
C PRO A 28 18.34 5.75 -13.59
N ALA A 29 17.21 6.09 -12.96
CA ALA A 29 16.06 6.73 -13.58
C ALA A 29 16.09 8.25 -13.44
N THR A 30 15.66 8.96 -14.49
CA THR A 30 15.65 10.43 -14.52
C THR A 30 14.26 11.03 -14.33
N ASN A 31 13.21 10.21 -14.41
CA ASN A 31 11.82 10.61 -14.23
C ASN A 31 10.96 9.40 -13.84
N LEU A 32 9.67 9.65 -13.56
CA LEU A 32 8.76 8.56 -13.14
C LEU A 32 8.49 7.55 -14.25
N LYS A 33 8.55 7.96 -15.52
CA LYS A 33 8.41 7.06 -16.67
C LYS A 33 9.52 6.00 -16.71
N THR A 34 10.76 6.41 -16.43
CA THR A 34 11.94 5.53 -16.41
C THR A 34 12.05 4.77 -15.08
N LEU A 35 11.59 5.35 -13.97
CA LEU A 35 11.62 4.72 -12.65
C LEU A 35 10.61 3.58 -12.52
N ALA A 36 9.37 3.77 -13.00
CA ALA A 36 8.29 2.81 -12.77
C ALA A 36 8.62 1.38 -13.26
N PRO A 37 9.15 1.15 -14.48
CA PRO A 37 9.54 -0.18 -14.93
C PRO A 37 10.61 -0.83 -14.05
N LEU A 38 11.59 -0.08 -13.56
CA LEU A 38 12.61 -0.58 -12.65
C LEU A 38 11.99 -1.06 -11.34
N VAL A 39 11.12 -0.23 -10.75
CA VAL A 39 10.40 -0.58 -9.53
C VAL A 39 9.56 -1.84 -9.73
N PHE A 40 8.82 -1.94 -10.84
CA PHE A 40 8.03 -3.15 -11.14
C PHE A 40 8.90 -4.40 -11.33
N SER A 41 10.04 -4.27 -12.01
CA SER A 41 11.00 -5.37 -12.17
C SER A 41 11.56 -5.84 -10.83
N CYS A 42 11.93 -4.91 -9.94
CA CYS A 42 12.37 -5.22 -8.58
C CYS A 42 11.29 -5.99 -7.80
N PHE A 43 10.02 -5.57 -7.89
CA PHE A 43 8.91 -6.27 -7.23
C PHE A 43 8.67 -7.67 -7.80
N GLN A 44 8.92 -7.90 -9.09
CA GLN A 44 8.81 -9.24 -9.70
C GLN A 44 9.92 -10.19 -9.25
N GLN A 45 11.06 -9.66 -8.80
CA GLN A 45 12.19 -10.42 -8.28
C GLN A 45 12.13 -10.62 -6.76
N ALA A 46 11.10 -10.09 -6.10
CA ALA A 46 10.93 -10.28 -4.67
C ALA A 46 10.85 -11.78 -4.33
N PRO A 47 11.48 -12.22 -3.24
CA PRO A 47 11.39 -13.61 -2.82
C PRO A 47 9.93 -14.00 -2.54
N PRO A 48 9.58 -15.29 -2.64
CA PRO A 48 8.26 -15.77 -2.26
C PRO A 48 7.96 -15.38 -0.81
N ILE A 49 6.67 -15.15 -0.53
CA ILE A 49 6.22 -14.84 0.82
C ILE A 49 6.55 -16.00 1.76
N GLU A 50 7.23 -15.70 2.86
CA GLU A 50 7.50 -16.66 3.94
C GLU A 50 6.19 -17.09 4.61
N ASP A 51 6.09 -18.39 4.95
CA ASP A 51 5.00 -18.95 5.73
C ASP A 51 5.59 -19.75 6.91
N PRO A 52 5.34 -19.32 8.16
CA PRO A 52 4.47 -18.22 8.59
C PRO A 52 5.07 -16.82 8.34
N LEU A 53 4.20 -15.82 8.19
CA LEU A 53 4.59 -14.42 8.23
C LEU A 53 4.97 -14.01 9.66
N LEU A 54 6.00 -13.17 9.79
CA LEU A 54 6.52 -12.73 11.08
C LEU A 54 6.32 -11.22 11.27
N ILE A 55 5.72 -10.81 12.39
CA ILE A 55 5.77 -9.44 12.90
C ILE A 55 6.85 -9.37 13.96
N ARG A 56 7.90 -8.57 13.71
CA ARG A 56 8.98 -8.30 14.67
C ARG A 56 8.73 -6.96 15.35
N TYR A 57 8.69 -6.98 16.67
CA TYR A 57 8.67 -5.78 17.49
C TYR A 57 10.09 -5.47 17.90
N GLU A 58 10.59 -4.30 17.52
CA GLU A 58 11.97 -3.89 17.80
C GLU A 58 11.96 -2.56 18.55
N TRP A 59 12.85 -2.41 19.54
CA TRP A 59 13.00 -1.16 20.25
C TRP A 59 13.60 -0.12 19.30
N GLN A 60 12.93 1.02 19.16
CA GLN A 60 13.37 2.08 18.24
C GLN A 60 14.80 2.57 18.51
N GLN A 61 15.26 2.57 19.76
CA GLN A 61 16.56 3.13 20.15
C GLN A 61 17.75 2.33 19.60
N ASP A 62 17.72 1.00 19.75
CA ASP A 62 18.86 0.13 19.45
C ASP A 62 18.52 -1.06 18.54
N LYS A 63 17.27 -1.13 18.07
CA LYS A 63 16.72 -2.24 17.27
C LYS A 63 16.75 -3.59 17.99
N SER A 64 16.89 -3.59 19.32
CA SER A 64 16.79 -4.81 20.10
C SER A 64 15.41 -5.44 19.93
N LEU A 65 15.39 -6.76 19.82
CA LEU A 65 14.16 -7.50 19.61
C LEU A 65 13.32 -7.52 20.89
N LEU A 66 12.11 -6.98 20.82
CA LEU A 66 11.12 -7.01 21.88
C LEU A 66 10.23 -8.25 21.82
N GLY A 67 9.96 -8.74 20.60
CA GLY A 67 9.11 -9.92 20.40
C GLY A 67 8.88 -10.25 18.94
N VAL A 68 8.37 -11.45 18.69
CA VAL A 68 8.00 -11.93 17.36
C VAL A 68 6.66 -12.65 17.43
N ASP A 69 5.70 -12.20 16.62
CA ASP A 69 4.46 -12.93 16.38
C ASP A 69 4.51 -13.60 15.02
N ALA A 70 4.13 -14.88 14.97
CA ALA A 70 4.02 -15.66 13.74
C ALA A 70 2.55 -15.91 13.40
N PHE A 71 2.17 -15.71 12.15
CA PHE A 71 0.82 -16.01 11.68
C PHE A 71 0.86 -16.69 10.31
N PRO A 72 -0.06 -17.65 10.07
CA PRO A 72 -0.06 -18.39 8.82
C PRO A 72 -0.39 -17.47 7.65
N HIS A 73 0.36 -17.62 6.55
CA HIS A 73 0.02 -16.99 5.29
C HIS A 73 -0.99 -17.85 4.53
N SER A 74 -2.08 -17.25 4.07
CA SER A 74 -3.04 -17.91 3.18
C SER A 74 -3.18 -17.13 1.90
N GLU A 75 -2.52 -17.61 0.84
CA GLU A 75 -2.61 -17.02 -0.49
C GLU A 75 -4.07 -17.03 -1.00
N ALA A 76 -4.82 -18.10 -0.71
CA ALA A 76 -6.23 -18.22 -1.07
C ALA A 76 -7.08 -17.13 -0.40
N TRP A 77 -6.88 -16.90 0.91
CA TRP A 77 -7.56 -15.83 1.64
C TRP A 77 -7.20 -14.45 1.07
N LEU A 78 -5.91 -14.20 0.81
CA LEU A 78 -5.44 -12.94 0.23
C LEU A 78 -6.06 -12.68 -1.14
N LYS A 79 -6.08 -13.67 -2.04
CA LYS A 79 -6.73 -13.58 -3.35
C LYS A 79 -8.21 -13.22 -3.22
N ILE A 80 -8.92 -13.82 -2.26
CA ILE A 80 -10.32 -13.47 -1.98
C ILE A 80 -10.44 -12.01 -1.54
N GLN A 81 -9.61 -11.53 -0.61
CA GLN A 81 -9.65 -10.15 -0.13
C GLN A 81 -9.38 -9.14 -1.26
N ILE A 82 -8.37 -9.40 -2.09
CA ILE A 82 -8.04 -8.57 -3.26
C ILE A 82 -9.23 -8.53 -4.22
N ASN A 83 -9.79 -9.69 -4.59
CA ASN A 83 -10.90 -9.77 -5.53
C ASN A 83 -12.17 -9.07 -5.01
N GLN A 84 -12.42 -9.09 -3.70
CA GLN A 84 -13.55 -8.38 -3.09
C GLN A 84 -13.35 -6.86 -3.01
N THR A 85 -12.10 -6.42 -2.87
CA THR A 85 -11.75 -5.02 -2.60
C THR A 85 -11.43 -4.24 -3.87
N MET A 86 -10.77 -4.86 -4.85
CA MET A 86 -10.36 -4.22 -6.10
C MET A 86 -11.49 -3.58 -6.91
N PRO A 87 -12.70 -4.17 -7.03
CA PRO A 87 -13.79 -3.51 -7.74
C PRO A 87 -14.12 -2.13 -7.17
N PHE A 88 -13.94 -1.90 -5.86
CA PHE A 88 -14.19 -0.58 -5.27
C PHE A 88 -13.11 0.42 -5.68
N TRP A 89 -11.84 0.06 -5.55
CA TRP A 89 -10.71 0.90 -5.96
C TRP A 89 -10.70 1.21 -7.46
N LEU A 90 -11.23 0.30 -8.27
CA LEU A 90 -11.39 0.49 -9.72
C LEU A 90 -12.66 1.26 -10.10
N GLY A 91 -13.48 1.70 -9.13
CA GLY A 91 -14.74 2.40 -9.38
C GLY A 91 -15.85 1.52 -9.99
N LYS A 92 -15.67 0.20 -9.99
CA LYS A 92 -16.64 -0.78 -10.52
C LYS A 92 -17.73 -1.16 -9.52
N ARG A 93 -17.61 -0.75 -8.26
CA ARG A 93 -18.65 -0.88 -7.23
C ARG A 93 -18.62 0.29 -6.24
N PRO A 94 -19.75 0.65 -5.60
CA PRO A 94 -19.75 1.62 -4.51
C PRO A 94 -19.07 1.08 -3.24
N ALA A 95 -18.79 1.98 -2.30
CA ALA A 95 -18.40 1.63 -0.94
C ALA A 95 -19.50 0.79 -0.26
N ARG A 96 -19.08 -0.12 0.64
CA ARG A 96 -20.00 -0.91 1.47
C ARG A 96 -19.91 -0.44 2.92
N PHE A 97 -20.98 -0.61 3.66
CA PHE A 97 -20.96 -0.36 5.10
C PHE A 97 -20.11 -1.40 5.82
N VAL A 98 -19.52 -0.98 6.95
CA VAL A 98 -18.83 -1.91 7.84
C VAL A 98 -19.84 -2.89 8.44
N PRO A 99 -19.46 -4.16 8.65
CA PRO A 99 -20.31 -5.12 9.33
C PRO A 99 -20.61 -4.68 10.78
N HIS A 100 -21.65 -5.24 11.37
CA HIS A 100 -22.17 -4.79 12.67
C HIS A 100 -21.10 -4.76 13.78
N ASN A 101 -20.26 -5.79 13.85
CA ASN A 101 -19.16 -5.92 14.81
C ASN A 101 -18.03 -4.90 14.59
N GLU A 102 -18.02 -4.22 13.45
CA GLU A 102 -17.00 -3.24 13.05
C GLU A 102 -17.54 -1.79 13.07
N LYS A 103 -18.76 -1.58 13.59
CA LYS A 103 -19.39 -0.25 13.74
C LYS A 103 -18.54 0.74 14.53
N TRP A 104 -17.64 0.27 15.40
CA TRP A 104 -16.75 1.13 16.17
C TRP A 104 -15.86 2.01 15.26
N LYS A 105 -15.52 1.54 14.05
CA LYS A 105 -14.75 2.30 13.06
C LYS A 105 -15.47 3.58 12.61
N CYS A 106 -16.81 3.61 12.64
CA CYS A 106 -17.58 4.81 12.29
C CYS A 106 -17.32 6.00 13.23
N ARG A 107 -16.80 5.77 14.45
CA ARG A 107 -16.43 6.84 15.39
C ARG A 107 -15.24 7.68 14.92
N PHE A 108 -14.41 7.12 14.04
CA PHE A 108 -13.21 7.75 13.49
C PHE A 108 -13.36 8.11 12.00
N CYS A 109 -14.53 7.87 11.41
CA CYS A 109 -14.76 8.11 9.99
C CYS A 109 -15.06 9.60 9.73
N PRO A 110 -14.26 10.31 8.92
CA PRO A 110 -14.49 11.73 8.62
C PRO A 110 -15.78 11.96 7.82
N PHE A 111 -16.32 10.92 7.18
CA PHE A 111 -17.54 10.99 6.38
C PHE A 111 -18.81 10.67 7.18
N ARG A 112 -18.72 10.48 8.51
CA ARG A 112 -19.85 10.06 9.35
C ARG A 112 -21.09 10.94 9.18
N GLY A 113 -20.92 12.27 9.11
CA GLY A 113 -22.03 13.22 8.98
C GLY A 113 -22.84 13.08 7.69
N GLN A 114 -22.23 12.55 6.62
CA GLN A 114 -22.84 12.33 5.31
C GLN A 114 -23.18 10.85 5.07
N CYS A 115 -22.90 9.97 6.05
CA CYS A 115 -23.08 8.54 5.92
C CYS A 115 -24.47 8.11 6.40
N SER A 116 -25.32 7.68 5.47
CA SER A 116 -26.69 7.22 5.77
C SER A 116 -26.78 6.04 6.74
N PHE A 117 -25.69 5.29 6.93
CA PHE A 117 -25.62 4.17 7.88
C PHE A 117 -25.22 4.59 9.30
N ALA A 118 -24.44 5.67 9.45
CA ALA A 118 -24.03 6.16 10.76
C ALA A 118 -25.09 7.02 11.45
N GLN A 119 -26.16 7.36 10.72
CA GLN A 119 -27.36 8.07 11.18
C GLN A 119 -28.47 7.11 11.64
N ARG A 120 -28.20 5.79 11.69
CA ARG A 120 -29.10 4.74 12.20
C ARG A 120 -28.56 4.11 13.47
#